data_AF-A0A8T4PDG3-F1
#
_entry.id   AF-A0A8T4PDG3-F1
#
_cell.length_a   1.000
_cell.length_b   1.000
_cell.length_c   1.000
_cell.angle_alpha   90.00
_cell.angle_beta   90.00
_cell.angle_gamma   90.00
#
_symmetry.space_group_name_H-M   'P 1'
#
loop_
_entity.id
_entity.type
_entity.pdbx_description
1 polymer ?
#
loop_
_entity_poly.entity_id
_entity_poly.type
_entity_poly.pdbx_seq_one_letter_code
_entity_poly.pdbx_strand_id
1 'polypeptide(L)'
;MLKQLEEEPENARYNYQAARMFLGRNDFSNALKYFEKTAKINPSYKLVFSEIAKIYLGMNDKNRAVEYFKKSMKHNPENPSPANNLAVVYMSIGKFEQAKKILEGQLKKHPNNQALRYNYEKCLENLKE
;
A
#
# COMPACT_ATOMS: atom_id res chain seq x y z
N MET A 1 -31.72 -26.83 -3.59
CA MET A 1 -31.18 -25.74 -2.74
C MET A 1 -29.81 -25.22 -3.19
N LEU A 2 -29.39 -25.42 -4.45
CA LEU A 2 -28.07 -24.97 -4.95
C LEU A 2 -28.01 -23.48 -5.35
N LYS A 3 -29.06 -22.71 -5.04
CA LYS A 3 -29.20 -21.28 -5.33
C LYS A 3 -28.81 -20.39 -4.15
N GLN A 4 -28.06 -20.94 -3.20
CA GLN A 4 -27.67 -20.30 -1.93
C GLN A 4 -26.16 -20.00 -1.85
N LEU A 5 -25.44 -20.15 -2.97
CA LEU A 5 -24.01 -19.83 -3.11
C LEU A 5 -23.76 -18.70 -4.12
N GLU A 6 -24.82 -18.20 -4.75
CA GLU A 6 -24.83 -16.93 -5.45
C GLU A 6 -25.21 -15.88 -4.39
N GLU A 7 -24.28 -14.94 -4.14
CA GLU A 7 -24.39 -13.82 -3.20
C GLU A 7 -23.85 -13.99 -1.77
N GLU A 8 -22.51 -13.96 -1.61
CA GLU A 8 -21.95 -13.13 -0.53
C GLU A 8 -20.94 -12.11 -1.08
N PRO A 9 -21.42 -10.98 -1.64
CA PRO A 9 -20.61 -9.79 -1.89
C PRO A 9 -19.92 -9.22 -0.63
N GLU A 10 -20.18 -9.76 0.56
CA GLU A 10 -19.66 -9.33 1.86
C GLU A 10 -18.38 -10.04 2.33
N ASN A 11 -17.77 -10.93 1.53
CA ASN A 11 -16.52 -11.57 1.93
C ASN A 11 -15.29 -10.79 1.45
N ALA A 12 -14.52 -10.21 2.38
CA ALA A 12 -13.28 -9.48 2.10
C ALA A 12 -12.25 -10.33 1.32
N ARG A 13 -12.17 -11.64 1.62
CA ARG A 13 -11.27 -12.58 0.94
C ARG A 13 -11.69 -12.79 -0.51
N TYR A 14 -12.98 -13.01 -0.78
CA TYR A 14 -13.48 -13.21 -2.14
C TYR A 14 -13.19 -11.98 -3.00
N ASN A 15 -13.57 -10.80 -2.52
CA ASN A 15 -13.30 -9.53 -3.23
C ASN A 15 -11.79 -9.33 -3.47
N TYR A 16 -10.93 -9.68 -2.50
CA TYR A 16 -9.48 -9.54 -2.68
C TYR A 16 -8.94 -10.47 -3.76
N GLN A 17 -9.41 -11.71 -3.82
CA GLN A 17 -8.98 -12.66 -4.85
C GLN A 17 -9.47 -12.24 -6.23
N ALA A 18 -10.72 -11.78 -6.35
CA ALA A 18 -11.23 -11.23 -7.60
C ALA A 18 -10.38 -10.04 -8.06
N ALA A 19 -10.06 -9.10 -7.17
CA ALA A 19 -9.19 -7.97 -7.47
C ALA A 19 -7.81 -8.41 -7.98
N ARG A 20 -7.19 -9.42 -7.35
CA ARG A 20 -5.91 -9.99 -7.78
C ARG A 20 -5.99 -10.65 -9.16
N MET A 21 -7.10 -11.31 -9.49
CA MET A 21 -7.31 -11.88 -10.83
C MET A 21 -7.40 -10.80 -11.91
N PHE A 22 -8.16 -9.72 -11.66
CA PHE A 22 -8.22 -8.57 -12.57
C PHE A 22 -6.86 -7.88 -12.71
N LEU A 23 -6.13 -7.71 -11.59
CA LEU A 23 -4.79 -7.14 -11.61
C LEU A 23 -3.82 -7.97 -12.46
N GLY A 24 -3.89 -9.31 -12.38
CA GLY A 24 -3.09 -10.20 -13.22
C GLY A 24 -3.40 -10.10 -14.73
N ARG A 25 -4.53 -9.50 -15.11
CA ARG A 25 -4.92 -9.20 -16.49
C ARG A 25 -4.67 -7.74 -16.89
N ASN A 26 -3.99 -6.97 -16.04
CA ASN A 26 -3.82 -5.51 -16.16
C ASN A 26 -5.14 -4.73 -16.21
N ASP A 27 -6.26 -5.33 -15.78
CA ASP A 27 -7.54 -4.65 -15.65
C ASP A 27 -7.57 -3.89 -14.31
N PHE A 28 -6.94 -2.73 -14.32
CA PHE A 28 -6.81 -1.93 -13.11
C PHE A 28 -8.13 -1.35 -12.62
N SER A 29 -9.10 -1.09 -13.51
CA SER A 29 -10.40 -0.54 -13.13
C SER A 29 -11.17 -1.54 -12.27
N ASN A 30 -11.29 -2.79 -12.73
CA ASN A 30 -11.94 -3.83 -11.93
C ASN A 30 -11.12 -4.21 -10.71
N ALA A 31 -9.78 -4.25 -10.80
CA ALA A 31 -8.93 -4.52 -9.64
C ALA A 31 -9.19 -3.50 -8.51
N LEU A 32 -9.21 -2.20 -8.83
CA LEU A 32 -9.53 -1.14 -7.86
C LEU A 32 -10.92 -1.32 -7.25
N LYS A 33 -11.95 -1.52 -8.08
CA LYS A 33 -13.33 -1.74 -7.63
C LYS A 33 -13.44 -2.85 -6.60
N TYR A 34 -12.79 -3.99 -6.83
CA TYR A 34 -12.86 -5.13 -5.91
C TYR A 34 -11.97 -4.94 -4.67
N PHE A 35 -10.80 -4.30 -4.79
CA PHE A 35 -10.00 -3.94 -3.62
C PHE A 35 -10.72 -2.92 -2.73
N GLU A 36 -11.45 -1.96 -3.29
CA GLU A 36 -12.25 -1.01 -2.53
C GLU A 36 -13.38 -1.69 -1.76
N LYS A 37 -14.03 -2.70 -2.37
CA LYS A 37 -14.98 -3.55 -1.64
C LYS A 37 -14.32 -4.29 -0.49
N THR A 38 -13.15 -4.90 -0.71
CA THR A 38 -12.37 -5.52 0.37
C THR A 38 -12.05 -4.53 1.48
N ALA A 39 -11.60 -3.33 1.13
CA ALA A 39 -11.26 -2.29 2.11
C ALA A 39 -12.49 -1.79 2.88
N LYS A 40 -13.67 -1.74 2.26
CA LYS A 40 -14.94 -1.39 2.93
C LYS A 40 -15.33 -2.44 3.97
N ILE A 41 -15.13 -3.73 3.66
CA ILE A 41 -15.49 -4.85 4.53
C ILE A 41 -14.46 -5.02 5.66
N ASN A 42 -13.17 -5.08 5.29
CA ASN A 42 -12.07 -5.23 6.24
C ASN A 42 -10.87 -4.34 5.82
N PRO A 43 -10.76 -3.14 6.41
CA PRO A 43 -9.69 -2.18 6.11
C PRO A 43 -8.25 -2.68 6.37
N SER A 44 -8.06 -3.67 7.26
CA SER A 44 -6.73 -4.23 7.56
C SER A 44 -6.42 -5.52 6.78
N TYR A 45 -7.34 -5.98 5.92
CA TYR A 45 -7.17 -7.23 5.19
C TYR A 45 -5.97 -7.19 4.23
N LYS A 46 -4.95 -8.01 4.49
CA LYS A 46 -3.79 -8.25 3.60
C LYS A 46 -3.16 -6.98 3.00
N LEU A 47 -3.09 -5.89 3.77
CA LEU A 47 -2.58 -4.61 3.27
C LEU A 47 -3.33 -4.10 2.01
N VAL A 48 -4.65 -4.28 1.93
CA VAL A 48 -5.47 -3.92 0.76
C VAL A 48 -5.22 -2.49 0.25
N PHE A 49 -5.04 -1.52 1.15
CA PHE A 49 -4.73 -0.16 0.75
C PHE A 49 -3.33 -0.01 0.11
N SER A 50 -2.35 -0.85 0.47
CA SER A 50 -1.06 -0.90 -0.24
C SER A 50 -1.21 -1.47 -1.65
N GLU A 51 -2.12 -2.45 -1.86
CA GLU A 51 -2.40 -2.96 -3.20
C GLU A 51 -3.04 -1.88 -4.09
N ILE A 52 -4.00 -1.13 -3.54
CA ILE A 52 -4.59 0.04 -4.22
C ILE A 52 -3.51 1.09 -4.55
N ALA A 53 -2.64 1.41 -3.59
CA ALA A 53 -1.56 2.37 -3.80
C ALA A 53 -0.60 1.94 -4.92
N LYS A 54 -0.24 0.66 -4.99
CA LYS A 54 0.61 0.11 -6.07
C LYS A 54 -0.04 0.23 -7.44
N ILE A 55 -1.37 0.05 -7.54
CA ILE A 55 -2.09 0.27 -8.79
C ILE A 55 -1.97 1.72 -9.22
N TYR A 56 -2.21 2.67 -8.31
CA TYR A 56 -2.03 4.10 -8.62
C TYR A 56 -0.60 4.45 -9.01
N LEU A 57 0.42 3.81 -8.43
CA LEU A 57 1.80 3.94 -8.91
C LEU A 57 1.98 3.42 -10.33
N GLY A 58 1.37 2.29 -10.68
CA GLY A 58 1.37 1.76 -12.05
C GLY A 58 0.68 2.70 -13.05
N MET A 59 -0.26 3.52 -12.59
CA MET A 59 -0.90 4.59 -13.35
C MET A 59 -0.14 5.92 -13.32
N ASN A 60 1.03 5.98 -12.67
CA ASN A 60 1.80 7.19 -12.42
C ASN A 60 1.07 8.27 -11.57
N ASP A 61 -0.02 7.91 -10.88
CA ASP A 61 -0.73 8.79 -9.94
C ASP A 61 -0.10 8.66 -8.54
N LYS A 62 1.07 9.29 -8.39
CA LYS A 62 1.84 9.27 -7.13
C LYS A 62 1.10 9.94 -5.97
N ASN A 63 0.21 10.90 -6.25
CA ASN A 63 -0.57 11.57 -5.22
C ASN A 63 -1.57 10.62 -4.56
N ARG A 64 -2.37 9.90 -5.36
CA ARG A 64 -3.27 8.88 -4.80
C ARG A 64 -2.51 7.73 -4.17
N ALA A 65 -1.37 7.31 -4.73
CA ALA A 65 -0.53 6.31 -4.09
C ALA A 65 -0.10 6.71 -2.67
N VAL A 66 0.32 7.96 -2.47
CA VAL A 66 0.66 8.50 -1.13
C VAL A 66 -0.53 8.40 -0.16
N GLU A 67 -1.73 8.79 -0.59
CA GLU A 67 -2.93 8.72 0.24
C GLU A 67 -3.26 7.29 0.68
N TYR A 68 -3.18 6.35 -0.25
CA TYR A 68 -3.51 4.95 0.03
C TYR A 68 -2.42 4.25 0.85
N PHE A 69 -1.13 4.56 0.68
CA PHE A 69 -0.11 4.06 1.60
C PHE A 69 -0.29 4.61 3.03
N LYS A 70 -0.68 5.89 3.19
CA LYS A 70 -1.04 6.44 4.50
C LYS A 70 -2.21 5.70 5.15
N LYS A 71 -3.27 5.41 4.38
CA LYS A 71 -4.39 4.56 4.85
C LYS A 71 -3.88 3.18 5.27
N SER A 72 -3.01 2.57 4.46
CA SER A 72 -2.43 1.26 4.77
C SER A 72 -1.64 1.27 6.09
N MET A 73 -0.84 2.30 6.35
CA MET A 73 -0.13 2.47 7.63
C MET A 73 -1.11 2.66 8.80
N LYS A 74 -2.19 3.44 8.61
CA LYS A 74 -3.21 3.65 9.64
C LYS A 74 -3.89 2.35 10.07
N HIS A 75 -4.20 1.48 9.10
CA HIS A 75 -4.89 0.22 9.37
C HIS A 75 -3.97 -0.96 9.69
N ASN A 76 -2.66 -0.83 9.47
CA ASN A 76 -1.65 -1.86 9.74
C ASN A 76 -0.38 -1.24 10.35
N PRO A 77 -0.47 -0.63 11.55
CA PRO A 77 0.61 0.20 12.13
C PRO A 77 1.89 -0.57 12.48
N GLU A 78 1.79 -1.89 12.66
CA GLU A 78 2.91 -2.78 13.00
C GLU A 78 3.64 -3.33 11.77
N ASN A 79 3.10 -3.09 10.56
CA ASN A 79 3.75 -3.55 9.34
C ASN A 79 4.60 -2.41 8.75
N PRO A 80 5.93 -2.60 8.61
CA PRO A 80 6.79 -1.56 8.06
C PRO A 80 6.69 -1.40 6.54
N SER A 81 6.11 -2.37 5.82
CA SER A 81 6.08 -2.39 4.35
C SER A 81 5.36 -1.19 3.74
N PRO A 82 4.15 -0.77 4.19
CA PRO A 82 3.49 0.42 3.66
C PRO A 82 4.28 1.71 3.90
N ALA A 83 4.96 1.81 5.04
CA ALA A 83 5.76 2.98 5.39
C ALA A 83 7.04 3.05 4.53
N ASN A 84 7.68 1.91 4.29
CA ASN A 84 8.81 1.81 3.37
C ASN A 84 8.42 2.23 1.95
N ASN A 85 7.30 1.72 1.44
CA ASN A 85 6.79 2.07 0.12
C ASN A 85 6.42 3.57 0.04
N LEU A 86 5.78 4.11 1.07
CA LEU A 86 5.47 5.54 1.12
C LEU A 86 6.73 6.41 1.08
N ALA A 87 7.79 6.02 1.79
CA ALA A 87 9.06 6.72 1.75
C ALA A 87 9.68 6.68 0.34
N VAL A 88 9.64 5.54 -0.35
CA VAL A 88 10.09 5.42 -1.75
C VAL A 88 9.28 6.35 -2.67
N VAL A 89 7.96 6.41 -2.50
CA VAL A 89 7.13 7.33 -3.30
C VAL A 89 7.48 8.77 -3.02
N TYR A 90 7.69 9.15 -1.75
CA TYR A 90 8.11 10.50 -1.39
C TYR A 90 9.47 10.88 -1.98
N MET A 91 10.46 10.00 -1.91
CA MET A 91 11.74 10.22 -2.58
C MET A 91 11.55 10.43 -4.09
N SER A 92 10.69 9.66 -4.74
CA SER A 92 10.40 9.78 -6.18
C SER A 92 9.70 11.08 -6.62
N ILE A 93 9.25 11.89 -5.65
CA ILE A 93 8.63 13.21 -5.89
C ILE A 93 9.39 14.34 -5.17
N GLY A 94 10.66 14.10 -4.80
CA GLY A 94 11.54 15.10 -4.18
C GLY A 94 11.19 15.44 -2.72
N LYS A 95 10.28 14.68 -2.09
CA LYS A 95 9.82 14.88 -0.70
C LYS A 95 10.72 14.14 0.30
N PHE A 96 12.02 14.38 0.24
CA PHE A 96 13.02 13.66 1.03
C PHE A 96 12.82 13.83 2.53
N GLU A 97 12.53 15.03 3.03
CA GLU A 97 12.29 15.24 4.47
C GLU A 97 11.09 14.43 5.00
N GLN A 98 10.01 14.31 4.20
CA GLN A 98 8.88 13.46 4.57
C GLN A 98 9.25 11.97 4.55
N ALA A 99 10.05 11.52 3.58
CA ALA A 99 10.53 10.15 3.51
C ALA A 99 11.40 9.80 4.73
N LYS A 100 12.38 10.66 5.04
CA LYS A 100 13.27 10.55 6.20
C LYS A 100 12.49 10.39 7.49
N LYS A 101 11.55 11.30 7.78
CA LYS A 101 10.74 11.27 9.01
C LYS A 101 9.96 9.97 9.18
N ILE A 102 9.42 9.42 8.09
CA ILE A 102 8.69 8.15 8.12
C ILE A 102 9.64 6.99 8.42
N LEU A 103 10.78 6.93 7.74
CA LEU A 103 11.76 5.87 7.89
C LEU A 103 12.39 5.87 9.29
N GLU A 104 12.73 7.03 9.84
CA GLU A 104 13.23 7.17 11.22
C GLU A 104 12.25 6.62 12.24
N GLY A 105 10.97 6.96 12.12
CA GLY A 105 9.92 6.47 13.01
C GLY A 105 9.76 4.95 12.95
N GLN A 106 9.91 4.37 11.76
CA GLN A 106 9.81 2.92 11.57
C GLN A 106 11.06 2.17 11.99
N LEU A 107 12.26 2.72 11.78
CA LEU A 107 13.52 2.14 12.22
C LEU A 107 13.64 2.09 13.74
N LYS A 108 13.02 3.03 14.48
CA LYS A 108 12.93 2.94 15.95
C LYS A 108 12.17 1.68 16.41
N LYS A 109 11.15 1.25 15.66
CA LYS A 109 10.36 0.04 15.94
C LYS A 109 10.99 -1.23 15.36
N HIS A 110 11.65 -1.10 14.21
CA HIS A 110 12.23 -2.20 13.45
C HIS A 110 13.71 -1.92 13.13
N PRO A 111 14.60 -1.85 14.14
CA PRO A 111 15.99 -1.40 13.97
C PRO A 111 16.84 -2.29 13.05
N ASN A 112 16.43 -3.55 12.89
CA ASN A 112 17.11 -4.56 12.07
C ASN A 112 16.50 -4.69 10.67
N ASN A 113 15.52 -3.87 10.29
CA ASN A 113 14.93 -3.92 8.96
C ASN A 113 15.87 -3.29 7.92
N GLN A 114 16.52 -4.13 7.13
CA GLN A 114 17.50 -3.72 6.12
C GLN A 114 16.90 -2.83 5.03
N ALA A 115 15.66 -3.09 4.59
CA ALA A 115 15.01 -2.30 3.55
C ALA A 115 14.73 -0.86 4.01
N LEU A 116 14.28 -0.69 5.27
CA LEU A 116 14.10 0.63 5.86
C LEU A 116 15.43 1.38 5.99
N ARG A 117 16.50 0.69 6.41
CA ARG A 117 17.85 1.28 6.55
C ARG A 117 18.39 1.74 5.20
N TYR A 118 18.31 0.88 4.19
CA TYR A 118 18.73 1.20 2.82
C TYR A 118 18.03 2.45 2.28
N ASN A 119 16.70 2.51 2.39
CA ASN A 119 15.95 3.67 1.91
C ASN A 119 16.21 4.93 2.75
N TYR A 120 16.54 4.78 4.04
CA TYR A 120 16.88 5.90 4.91
C TYR A 120 18.23 6.51 4.50
N GLU A 121 19.24 5.68 4.26
CA GLU A 121 20.54 6.10 3.75
C GLU A 121 20.41 6.81 2.39
N LYS A 122 19.66 6.24 1.45
CA LYS A 122 19.35 6.88 0.15
C LYS A 122 18.69 8.25 0.32
N CYS A 123 17.80 8.37 1.29
CA CYS A 123 17.15 9.64 1.59
C CYS A 123 18.14 10.68 2.15
N LEU A 124 19.09 10.27 3.00
CA LEU A 124 20.11 11.17 3.55
C LEU A 124 21.13 11.63 2.51
N GLU A 125 21.47 10.78 1.54
CA GLU A 125 22.34 11.16 0.41
C GLU A 125 21.74 12.34 -0.36
N ASN A 126 20.46 12.25 -0.73
CA ASN A 126 19.75 13.30 -1.50
C ASN A 126 19.50 14.59 -0.71
N LEU A 127 19.58 14.57 0.63
CA LEU A 127 19.42 15.77 1.47
C LEU A 127 20.73 16.54 1.68
N LYS A 128 21.87 15.96 1.28
CA LYS A 128 23.20 16.58 1.40
C LYS A 128 23.64 17.30 0.11
N GLU A 129 22.90 17.10 -0.98
CA GLU A 129 23.06 17.76 -2.28
C GLU A 129 22.24 19.06 -2.33
#